data_AF-A0A369LNR9-F1
#
_entry.id   AF-A0A369LNR9-F1
#
_cell.length_a   1.000
_cell.length_b   1.000
_cell.length_c   1.000
_cell.angle_alpha   90.00
_cell.angle_beta   90.00
_cell.angle_gamma   90.00
#
_symmetry.space_group_name_H-M   'P 1'
#
loop_
_entity.id
_entity.type
_entity.pdbx_description
1 polymer ?
#
loop_
_entity_poly.entity_id
_entity_poly.type
_entity_poly.pdbx_seq_one_letter_code
_entity_poly.pdbx_strand_id
1 'polypeptide(L)'
;MEQNRDHADILKRVAQDILSGDIDGAGALIEREYPFEPIAPQKRASSAGRIIRVAIRDGFIDRYSGKKLVNPGFLRSLSALLPEVFPFTSH
;
A
#
# COMPACT_ATOMS: atom_id res chain seq x y z
N MET A 1 6.36 -36.14 -11.53
CA MET A 1 5.02 -35.53 -11.45
C MET A 1 5.01 -34.70 -10.19
N GLU A 2 5.39 -33.44 -10.29
CA GLU A 2 5.40 -32.50 -9.16
C GLU A 2 3.97 -31.96 -9.04
N GLN A 3 3.26 -32.37 -7.99
CA GLN A 3 1.91 -31.87 -7.72
C GLN A 3 2.01 -30.39 -7.33
N ASN A 4 1.68 -29.49 -8.25
CA ASN A 4 1.54 -28.07 -7.96
C ASN A 4 0.28 -27.89 -7.09
N ARG A 5 0.41 -28.01 -5.76
CA ARG A 5 -0.69 -27.79 -4.82
C ARG A 5 -0.96 -26.28 -4.77
N ASP A 6 -2.17 -25.88 -5.16
CA ASP A 6 -2.61 -24.48 -5.07
C ASP A 6 -2.59 -24.04 -3.59
N HIS A 7 -1.99 -22.89 -3.30
CA HIS A 7 -2.00 -22.31 -1.96
C HIS A 7 -3.42 -22.15 -1.41
N ALA A 8 -4.41 -21.91 -2.29
CA ALA A 8 -5.81 -21.85 -1.91
C ALA A 8 -6.32 -23.18 -1.32
N ASP A 9 -5.88 -24.32 -1.85
CA ASP A 9 -6.28 -25.64 -1.36
C ASP A 9 -5.63 -25.98 -0.02
N ILE A 10 -4.39 -25.54 0.21
CA ILE A 10 -3.70 -25.69 1.49
C ILE A 10 -4.43 -24.88 2.57
N LEU A 11 -4.74 -23.61 2.28
CA LEU A 11 -5.48 -22.74 3.21
C LEU A 11 -6.89 -23.26 3.51
N LYS A 12 -7.56 -23.89 2.54
CA LYS A 12 -8.86 -24.53 2.76
C LYS A 12 -8.78 -25.67 3.77
N ARG A 13 -7.74 -26.51 3.70
CA ARG A 13 -7.53 -27.63 4.64
C ARG A 13 -7.19 -27.12 6.03
N VAL A 14 -6.29 -26.15 6.13
CA VAL A 14 -5.98 -25.45 7.39
C VAL A 14 -7.26 -24.90 8.03
N ALA A 15 -8.15 -24.27 7.26
CA ALA A 15 -9.42 -23.78 7.78
C ALA A 15 -10.33 -24.90 8.29
N GLN A 16 -10.33 -26.08 7.66
CA GLN A 16 -11.09 -27.24 8.13
C GLN A 16 -10.54 -27.79 9.45
N ASP A 17 -9.22 -27.86 9.60
CA ASP A 17 -8.55 -28.30 10.82
C ASP A 17 -8.81 -27.32 11.98
N ILE A 18 -8.81 -26.01 11.71
CA ILE A 18 -9.21 -25.01 12.71
C ILE A 18 -10.68 -25.18 13.12
N LEU A 19 -11.58 -25.40 12.16
CA LEU A 19 -13.00 -25.59 12.44
C LEU A 19 -13.31 -26.88 13.19
N SER A 20 -12.47 -27.92 13.06
CA SER A 20 -12.58 -29.16 13.83
C SER A 20 -11.94 -29.07 15.22
N GLY A 21 -11.28 -27.95 15.54
CA GLY A 21 -10.61 -27.70 16.81
C GLY A 21 -9.16 -28.18 16.86
N ASP A 22 -8.61 -28.68 15.74
CA ASP A 22 -7.22 -29.14 15.63
C ASP A 22 -6.29 -27.99 15.20
N ILE A 23 -5.96 -27.14 16.18
CA ILE A 23 -5.07 -25.99 15.96
C ILE A 23 -3.63 -26.43 15.70
N ASP A 24 -3.17 -27.49 16.38
CA ASP A 24 -1.80 -28.00 16.24
C ASP A 24 -1.58 -28.62 14.86
N GLY A 25 -2.56 -29.40 14.36
CA GLY A 25 -2.55 -29.96 13.01
C GLY A 25 -2.57 -28.88 11.92
N ALA A 26 -3.39 -27.84 12.11
CA ALA A 26 -3.44 -26.68 11.21
C ALA A 26 -2.07 -25.96 11.15
N GLY A 27 -1.42 -25.77 12.30
CA GLY A 27 -0.08 -25.18 12.39
C GLY A 27 0.98 -26.00 11.65
N ALA A 28 1.03 -27.32 11.91
CA ALA A 28 1.96 -28.22 11.26
C ALA A 28 1.75 -28.30 9.73
N LEU A 29 0.51 -28.16 9.26
CA LEU A 29 0.19 -28.11 7.84
C LEU A 29 0.70 -26.83 7.16
N ILE A 30 0.52 -25.66 7.81
CA ILE A 30 1.07 -24.39 7.33
C ILE A 30 2.59 -24.45 7.26
N GLU A 31 3.26 -24.86 8.34
CA GLU A 31 4.73 -24.90 8.38
C GLU A 31 5.33 -25.80 7.30
N ARG A 32 4.67 -26.92 7.00
CA ARG A 32 5.15 -27.90 6.01
C ARG A 32 4.86 -27.50 4.57
N GLU A 33 3.65 -26.98 4.30
CA GLU A 33 3.15 -26.83 2.92
C GLU A 33 3.02 -25.38 2.47
N TYR A 34 2.96 -24.43 3.41
CA TYR A 34 2.88 -23.00 3.12
C TYR A 34 3.65 -22.15 4.14
N PRO A 35 4.97 -22.34 4.26
CA PRO A 35 5.77 -21.64 5.26
C PRO A 35 5.70 -20.14 5.04
N PHE A 36 5.51 -19.39 6.13
CA PHE A 36 5.54 -17.94 6.06
C PHE A 36 6.98 -17.46 5.84
N GLU A 37 7.23 -16.87 4.67
CA GLU A 37 8.47 -16.16 4.40
C GLU A 37 8.32 -14.67 4.75
N PRO A 38 8.97 -14.18 5.82
CA PRO A 38 8.90 -12.77 6.17
C PRO A 38 9.52 -11.93 5.06
N ILE A 39 8.68 -11.18 4.35
CA ILE A 39 9.16 -10.18 3.41
C ILE A 39 9.73 -9.02 4.23
N ALA A 40 11.04 -8.83 4.17
CA ALA A 40 11.68 -7.66 4.75
C ALA A 40 10.97 -6.41 4.19
N PRO A 41 10.47 -5.50 5.04
CA PRO A 41 9.75 -4.33 4.56
C PRO A 41 10.70 -3.51 3.70
N GLN A 42 10.53 -3.59 2.38
CA GLN A 42 11.23 -2.73 1.47
C GLN A 42 10.70 -1.33 1.74
N LYS A 43 11.45 -0.50 2.47
CA LYS A 43 11.18 0.93 2.60
C LYS A 43 11.20 1.52 1.20
N ARG A 44 10.05 1.52 0.53
CA ARG A 44 9.82 2.36 -0.64
C ARG A 44 9.74 3.78 -0.11
N ALA A 45 10.90 4.42 0.07
CA ALA A 45 10.94 5.86 0.16
C ALA A 45 10.38 6.39 -1.16
N SER A 46 9.10 6.78 -1.17
CA SER A 46 8.60 7.65 -2.21
C SER A 46 9.32 8.97 -2.03
N SER A 47 10.44 9.15 -2.74
CA SER A 47 11.09 10.46 -2.76
C SER A 47 10.05 11.51 -3.16
N ALA A 48 10.19 12.73 -2.64
CA ALA A 48 9.28 13.84 -2.97
C ALA A 48 9.09 13.96 -4.51
N GLY A 49 10.17 13.76 -5.27
CA GLY A 49 10.13 13.72 -6.73
C GLY A 49 9.25 12.60 -7.31
N ARG A 50 9.22 11.40 -6.70
CA ARG A 50 8.32 10.31 -7.13
C ARG A 50 6.86 10.66 -6.88
N ILE A 51 6.55 11.27 -5.73
CA ILE A 51 5.19 11.71 -5.39
C ILE A 51 4.72 12.77 -6.38
N ILE A 52 5.55 13.78 -6.64
CA ILE A 52 5.22 14.85 -7.60
C ILE A 52 4.99 14.28 -9.00
N ARG A 53 5.82 13.35 -9.48
CA ARG A 53 5.62 12.72 -10.80
C ARG A 53 4.30 11.94 -10.89
N VAL A 54 3.91 11.24 -9.83
CA VAL A 54 2.63 10.53 -9.78
C VAL A 54 1.48 11.53 -9.77
N ALA A 55 1.57 12.60 -8.98
CA ALA A 55 0.56 13.65 -8.95
C ALA A 55 0.39 14.32 -10.31
N ILE A 56 1.49 14.64 -11.01
CA ILE A 56 1.44 15.20 -12.38
C ILE A 56 0.78 14.22 -13.35
N ARG A 57 1.20 12.95 -13.34
CA ARG A 57 0.62 11.91 -14.20
C ARG A 57 -0.89 11.75 -13.97
N ASP A 58 -1.30 11.77 -12.71
CA ASP A 58 -2.69 11.55 -12.30
C ASP A 58 -3.52 12.85 -12.34
N GLY A 59 -2.96 13.97 -12.82
CA GLY A 59 -3.65 15.25 -12.94
C GLY A 59 -4.04 15.87 -11.59
N PHE A 60 -3.28 15.58 -10.54
CA PHE A 60 -3.58 15.93 -9.15
C PHE A 60 -4.95 15.40 -8.71
N ILE A 61 -5.34 14.19 -9.12
CA ILE A 61 -6.57 13.55 -8.64
C ILE A 61 -6.23 12.64 -7.45
N ASP A 62 -6.91 12.83 -6.33
CA ASP A 62 -6.85 11.92 -5.19
C ASP A 62 -7.49 10.57 -5.57
N ARG A 63 -6.73 9.49 -5.48
CA ARG A 63 -7.14 8.16 -5.94
C ARG A 63 -8.24 7.52 -5.08
N TYR A 64 -8.37 7.93 -3.83
CA TYR A 64 -9.33 7.32 -2.89
C TYR A 64 -10.68 8.04 -2.90
N SER A 65 -10.69 9.38 -3.00
CA SER A 65 -11.91 10.19 -3.03
C SER A 65 -12.35 10.64 -4.43
N GLY A 66 -11.47 10.54 -5.44
CA GLY A 66 -11.70 11.06 -6.79
C GLY A 66 -11.67 12.58 -6.88
N LYS A 67 -11.36 13.30 -5.79
CA LYS A 67 -11.35 14.76 -5.76
C LYS A 67 -10.07 15.33 -6.36
N LYS A 68 -10.17 16.52 -6.94
CA LYS A 68 -8.99 17.28 -7.39
C LYS A 68 -8.23 17.82 -6.16
N LEU A 69 -6.93 17.61 -6.17
CA LEU A 69 -5.97 18.15 -5.23
C LEU A 69 -5.42 19.48 -5.75
N VAL A 70 -5.03 20.34 -4.82
CA VAL A 70 -4.40 21.62 -5.15
C VAL A 70 -2.91 21.39 -5.43
N ASN A 71 -2.38 22.06 -6.45
CA ASN A 71 -0.95 22.02 -6.74
C ASN A 71 -0.18 22.94 -5.76
N PRO A 72 0.64 22.39 -4.85
CA PRO A 72 1.35 23.20 -3.85
C PRO A 72 2.40 24.12 -4.47
N GLY A 73 2.98 23.77 -5.61
CA GLY A 73 3.90 24.64 -6.35
C GLY A 73 3.20 25.89 -6.85
N PHE A 74 1.97 25.75 -7.34
CA PHE A 74 1.17 26.91 -7.77
C PHE A 74 0.77 27.80 -6.59
N LEU A 75 0.41 27.23 -5.43
CA LEU A 75 0.16 28.02 -4.22
C LEU A 75 1.37 28.84 -3.80
N ARG A 76 2.58 28.26 -3.91
CA ARG A 76 3.83 28.98 -3.64
C ARG A 76 4.05 30.13 -4.63
N SER A 77 3.77 29.91 -5.91
CA SER A 77 3.83 30.95 -6.94
C SER A 77 2.81 32.07 -6.69
N LEU A 78 1.57 31.73 -6.33
CA LEU A 78 0.54 32.72 -5.99
C LEU A 78 0.99 33.60 -4.82
N SER A 79 1.60 33.02 -3.80
CA SER A 79 2.10 33.82 -2.68
C SER A 79 3.27 34.74 -3.05
N ALA A 80 4.14 34.29 -3.94
CA ALA A 80 5.23 35.12 -4.44
C ALA A 80 4.75 36.26 -5.35
N LEU A 81 3.71 36.01 -6.17
CA LEU A 81 3.19 36.98 -7.14
C LEU A 81 2.15 37.93 -6.55
N LEU A 82 1.37 37.47 -5.57
CA LEU A 82 0.25 38.18 -4.97
C LEU A 82 0.34 38.16 -3.43
N PRO A 83 1.43 38.65 -2.82
CA PRO A 83 1.67 38.51 -1.39
C PRO A 83 0.59 39.18 -0.52
N GLU A 84 0.03 40.31 -0.98
CA GLU A 84 -1.03 41.04 -0.25
C GLU A 84 -2.38 40.29 -0.23
N VAL A 85 -2.65 39.48 -1.25
CA VAL A 85 -3.94 38.75 -1.40
C VAL A 85 -3.80 37.29 -0.96
N PHE A 86 -2.61 36.71 -1.07
CA PHE A 86 -2.31 35.33 -0.72
C PHE A 86 -0.98 35.22 0.07
N PRO A 87 -0.93 35.71 1.31
CA PRO A 87 0.29 35.70 2.11
C PRO A 87 0.67 34.28 2.54
N PHE A 88 1.95 33.92 2.41
CA PHE A 88 2.47 32.66 2.92
C PHE A 88 2.88 32.82 4.38
N THR A 89 2.22 32.08 5.27
CA THR A 89 2.64 31.92 6.66
C THR A 89 3.32 30.56 6.80
N SER A 90 4.63 30.58 7.09
CA SER A 90 5.31 29.37 7.57
C SER A 90 4.77 29.07 8.96
N HIS A 91 4.19 27.87 9.13
CA HIS A 91 3.84 27.35 10.45
C HIS A 91 5.00 26.58 11.07
#